data_AF-A0A1H8WLR3-F1
#
_entry.id   AF-A0A1H8WLR3-F1
#
_cell.length_a   1.000
_cell.length_b   1.000
_cell.length_c   1.000
_cell.angle_alpha   90.00
_cell.angle_beta   90.00
_cell.angle_gamma   90.00
#
_symmetry.space_group_name_H-M   'P 1'
#
loop_
_entity.id
_entity.type
_entity.pdbx_description
1 polymer ?
#
loop_
_entity_poly.entity_id
_entity_poly.type
_entity_poly.pdbx_seq_one_letter_code
_entity_poly.pdbx_strand_id
1 'polypeptide(L)' 'MQSGLATITIADDGYSEHVAYELSDRSGLIFARQELLVRAKGAKSVHLSLLTPRSELAIRIGNIEASCANFSILRDLSGR' A
#
# COMPACT_ATOMS: atom_id res chain seq x y z
N MET A 1 13.83 5.42 -7.08
CA MET A 1 12.36 5.28 -7.07
C MET A 1 11.99 4.09 -7.91
N GLN A 2 11.27 3.12 -7.33
CA GLN A 2 10.79 1.91 -8.00
C GLN A 2 9.28 2.01 -8.18
N SER A 3 8.77 1.74 -9.38
CA SER A 3 7.32 1.70 -9.63
C SER A 3 6.88 0.33 -10.10
N GLY A 4 5.59 0.04 -9.95
CA GLY A 4 5.03 -1.21 -10.42
C GLY A 4 3.61 -1.47 -9.94
N LEU A 5 3.23 -2.74 -10.00
CA LEU A 5 1.95 -3.23 -9.50
C LEU A 5 2.15 -3.96 -8.17
N ALA A 6 1.21 -3.76 -7.27
CA ALA A 6 1.14 -4.40 -5.98
C ALA A 6 -0.29 -4.83 -5.67
N THR A 7 -0.44 -5.64 -4.62
CA THR A 7 -1.74 -5.89 -4.00
C THR A 7 -1.76 -5.15 -2.68
N ILE A 8 -2.75 -4.30 -2.46
CA ILE A 8 -3.03 -3.74 -1.14
C ILE A 8 -4.01 -4.64 -0.42
N THR A 9 -3.71 -5.01 0.81
CA THR A 9 -4.56 -5.84 1.66
C THR A 9 -4.87 -5.08 2.95
N ILE A 10 -6.16 -4.91 3.23
CA ILE A 10 -6.67 -4.37 4.49
C ILE A 10 -6.98 -5.57 5.38
N ALA A 11 -6.09 -5.88 6.32
CA ALA A 11 -6.18 -7.10 7.10
C ALA A 11 -7.34 -7.10 8.11
N ASP A 12 -7.86 -5.92 8.45
CA ASP A 12 -8.98 -5.75 9.39
C ASP A 12 -10.27 -6.44 8.91
N ASP A 13 -10.49 -6.53 7.59
CA ASP A 13 -11.71 -7.07 6.98
C ASP A 13 -11.44 -8.02 5.80
N GLY A 14 -10.16 -8.33 5.51
CA GLY A 14 -9.74 -9.23 4.45
C GLY A 14 -9.88 -8.65 3.03
N TYR A 15 -10.19 -7.36 2.88
CA TYR A 15 -10.32 -6.74 1.57
C TYR A 15 -8.95 -6.61 0.88
N SER A 16 -8.87 -7.00 -0.39
CA SER A 16 -7.66 -6.87 -1.19
C SER A 16 -7.96 -6.42 -2.62
N GLU A 17 -7.11 -5.56 -3.18
CA GLU A 17 -7.23 -5.08 -4.57
C GLU A 17 -5.83 -4.82 -5.16
N HIS A 18 -5.72 -4.88 -6.49
CA HIS A 18 -4.51 -4.50 -7.20
C HIS A 18 -4.39 -2.98 -7.33
N VAL A 19 -3.19 -2.47 -7.10
CA VAL A 19 -2.89 -1.05 -7.14
C VAL A 19 -1.57 -0.82 -7.88
N ALA A 20 -1.41 0.38 -8.45
CA ALA A 20 -0.09 0.84 -8.90
C ALA A 20 0.61 1.59 -7.77
N TYR A 21 1.93 1.56 -7.75
CA TYR A 21 2.72 2.25 -6.74
C TYR A 21 3.98 2.91 -7.32
N GLU A 22 4.46 3.91 -6.59
CA GLU A 22 5.84 4.39 -6.62
C GLU A 22 6.44 4.25 -5.22
N LEU A 23 7.66 3.75 -5.13
CA LEU A 23 8.34 3.39 -3.88
C LEU A 23 9.72 4.05 -3.82
N SER A 24 9.99 4.62 -2.66
CA SER A 24 11.30 5.03 -2.15
C SER A 24 11.59 4.25 -0.87
N ASP A 25 12.78 4.44 -0.29
CA ASP A 25 13.30 3.59 0.80
C ASP A 25 12.34 3.37 1.98
N ARG A 26 11.57 4.39 2.38
CA ARG A 26 10.67 4.35 3.56
C ARG A 26 9.26 4.86 3.29
N SER A 27 8.94 5.21 2.05
CA SER A 27 7.67 5.85 1.68
C SER A 27 7.38 5.67 0.21
N GLY A 28 6.17 6.02 -0.21
CA GLY A 28 5.81 5.99 -1.61
C GLY A 28 4.46 6.63 -1.90
N LEU A 29 4.01 6.44 -3.13
CA LEU A 29 2.69 6.78 -3.62
C LEU A 29 1.95 5.51 -4.02
N ILE A 30 0.65 5.45 -3.75
CA ILE A 30 -0.26 4.41 -4.23
C ILE A 30 -1.33 5.08 -5.09
N PHE A 31 -1.59 4.47 -6.25
CA PHE A 31 -2.62 4.88 -7.18
C PHE A 31 -3.71 3.81 -7.22
N ALA A 32 -4.91 4.19 -6.80
CA ALA A 32 -6.06 3.29 -6.66
C ALA A 32 -7.39 4.06 -6.68
N ARG A 33 -8.51 3.35 -6.62
CA ARG A 33 -9.83 3.99 -6.42
C ARG A 33 -9.84 4.77 -5.11
N GLN A 34 -10.43 5.95 -5.11
CA GLN A 34 -10.44 6.83 -3.93
C GLN A 34 -11.10 6.15 -2.72
N GLU A 35 -12.16 5.36 -2.94
CA GLU A 35 -12.86 4.62 -1.90
C GLU A 35 -11.94 3.62 -1.18
N LEU A 36 -11.08 2.93 -1.93
CA LEU A 36 -10.08 2.02 -1.38
C LEU A 36 -9.04 2.77 -0.55
N LEU A 37 -8.54 3.89 -1.04
CA LEU A 37 -7.56 4.71 -0.32
C LEU A 37 -8.14 5.24 1.01
N VAL A 38 -9.39 5.71 0.99
CA VAL A 38 -10.09 6.18 2.19
C VAL A 38 -10.28 5.04 3.19
N ARG A 39 -10.68 3.84 2.71
CA ARG A 39 -10.82 2.66 3.56
C ARG A 39 -9.48 2.24 4.18
N ALA A 40 -8.41 2.16 3.37
CA ALA A 40 -7.08 1.79 3.83
C ALA A 40 -6.50 2.80 4.84
N LYS A 41 -6.79 4.10 4.69
CA LYS A 41 -6.41 5.13 5.67
C LYS A 41 -7.07 4.96 7.04
N GLY A 42 -8.30 4.46 7.08
CA GLY A 42 -9.02 4.20 8.32
C GLY A 42 -8.66 2.87 8.99
N ALA A 43 -7.91 1.99 8.32
CA ALA A 43 -7.60 0.66 8.81
C ALA A 43 -6.42 0.64 9.79
N LYS A 44 -6.45 -0.32 10.72
CA LYS A 44 -5.37 -0.57 11.68
C LYS A 44 -4.19 -1.28 11.02
N SER A 45 -4.47 -2.19 10.08
CA SER A 45 -3.45 -2.99 9.41
C SER A 45 -3.63 -3.00 7.90
N VAL A 46 -2.64 -2.44 7.20
CA VAL A 46 -2.57 -2.39 5.74
C VAL A 46 -1.25 -2.96 5.28
N HIS A 47 -1.30 -3.94 4.37
CA HIS A 47 -0.14 -4.55 3.75
C HIS A 47 -0.09 -4.19 2.26
N LEU A 48 1.11 -4.05 1.73
CA LEU A 48 1.39 -3.84 0.32
C LEU A 48 2.33 -4.94 -0.16
N SER A 49 1.80 -5.84 -0.97
CA SER A 49 2.53 -6.97 -1.54
C SER A 49 2.97 -6.63 -2.96
N LEU A 50 4.26 -6.36 -3.13
CA LEU A 50 4.87 -6.05 -4.43
C LEU A 50 4.91 -7.32 -5.28
N LEU A 51 4.30 -7.30 -6.48
CA LEU A 51 4.24 -8.49 -7.34
C LEU A 51 5.63 -8.91 -7.83
N THR A 52 6.54 -7.95 -8.00
CA THR A 52 7.95 -8.11 -8.35
C THR A 52 8.70 -7.04 -7.57
N PRO A 53 9.42 -7.33 -6.47
CA PRO A 53 10.23 -8.52 -6.16
C PRO A 53 9.69 -9.50 -5.08
N ARG A 54 8.39 -9.80 -5.02
CA ARG A 54 7.78 -10.66 -3.97
C ARG A 54 8.12 -10.19 -2.54
N SER A 55 7.99 -8.89 -2.31
CA SER A 55 8.11 -8.30 -0.98
C SER A 55 6.75 -7.94 -0.42
N GLU A 56 6.56 -8.10 0.87
CA GLU A 56 5.37 -7.64 1.58
C GLU A 56 5.76 -6.55 2.58
N LEU A 57 5.05 -5.42 2.55
CA LEU A 57 5.36 -4.26 3.38
C LEU A 57 4.14 -3.92 4.23
N ALA A 58 4.30 -3.77 5.54
CA ALA A 58 3.27 -3.14 6.34
C ALA A 58 3.38 -1.62 6.16
N ILE A 59 2.29 -0.98 5.76
CA ILE A 59 2.27 0.45 5.41
C ILE A 59 1.20 1.21 6.18
N ARG A 60 1.30 2.54 6.16
CA ARG A 60 0.25 3.46 6.62
C ARG A 60 -0.05 4.47 5.52
N ILE A 61 -1.32 4.60 5.16
CA ILE A 61 -1.79 5.60 4.20
C ILE A 61 -1.84 6.98 4.86
N GLY A 62 -1.33 7.98 4.15
CA GLY A 62 -1.26 9.38 4.58
C GLY A 62 -2.34 10.25 3.96
N ASN A 63 -1.94 11.31 3.28
CA ASN A 63 -2.81 12.19 2.52
C ASN A 63 -3.32 11.49 1.26
N ILE A 64 -4.57 11.80 0.91
CA ILE A 64 -5.25 11.26 -0.27
C ILE A 64 -5.66 12.44 -1.12
N GLU A 65 -5.29 12.42 -2.40
CA GLU A 65 -5.67 13.38 -3.42
C GLU A 65 -6.28 12.59 -4.60
N ALA A 66 -7.62 12.57 -4.66
CA ALA A 66 -8.38 11.77 -5.61
C ALA A 66 -7.95 10.29 -5.63
N SER A 67 -7.36 9.81 -6.72
CA SER A 67 -6.90 8.44 -6.93
C SER A 67 -5.44 8.20 -6.54
N CYS A 68 -4.81 9.14 -5.81
CA CYS A 68 -3.43 9.04 -5.33
C CYS A 68 -3.37 9.20 -3.81
N ALA A 69 -2.52 8.44 -3.14
CA ALA A 69 -2.20 8.65 -1.74
C ALA A 69 -0.72 8.40 -1.46
N ASN A 70 -0.13 9.20 -0.57
CA ASN A 70 1.19 8.86 -0.04
C ASN A 70 1.07 7.80 1.05
N PHE A 71 2.12 7.00 1.23
CA PHE A 71 2.21 6.04 2.31
C PHE A 71 3.61 6.05 2.93
N SER A 72 3.69 5.53 4.16
CA SER A 72 4.96 5.27 4.85
C SER A 72 5.08 3.79 5.17
N ILE A 73 6.28 3.24 5.02
CA ILE A 73 6.60 1.86 5.39
C ILE A 73 6.80 1.79 6.90
N LEU A 74 6.02 0.95 7.56
CA LEU A 74 6.16 0.66 8.98
C LEU A 74 7.22 -0.42 9.21
N ARG A 75 7.15 -1.51 8.45
CA ARG A 75 8.05 -2.66 8.53
C ARG A 75 8.04 -3.46 7.22
N ASP A 76 9.17 -4.08 6.93
CA ASP A 76 9.27 -5.13 5.92
C ASP A 76 8.77 -6.45 6.53
N LEU A 77 7.90 -7.14 5.81
CA LEU A 77 7.34 -8.45 6.16
C LEU A 77 7.94 -9.57 5.29
N SER A 78 8.78 -9.24 4.32
CA SER A 78 9.48 -10.19 3.45
C SER A 78 10.39 -11.11 4.29
N GLY A 79 10.19 -12.43 4.19
CA GLY A 79 11.02 -13.43 4.88
C GLY A 79 10.47 -13.98 6.20
N ARG A 80 9.18 -13.79 6.48
CA ARG A 80 8.44 -14.64 7.43
C ARG A 80 7.89 -15.89 6.75
#